data_AF-A0A3L6F652-F1
#
_entry.id   AF-A0A3L6F652-F1
#
_cell.length_a   1.000
_cell.length_b   1.000
_cell.length_c   1.000
_cell.angle_alpha   90.00
_cell.angle_beta   90.00
_cell.angle_gamma   90.00
#
_symmetry.space_group_name_H-M   'P 1'
#
loop_
_entity.id
_entity.type
_entity.pdbx_description
1 polymer ?
#
loop_
_entity_poly.entity_id
_entity_poly.type
_entity_poly.pdbx_seq_one_letter_code
_entity_poly.pdbx_strand_id
1 'polypeptide(L)'
;MAGLEEIKNEAIDLENIPVEEVFQSLKCSKLGLSSEEAEARLAVFGPNKLEEKKESKFLKFLGFMWNPLSWVMEAAAIMAIALANGAGKPPDWQDFVGIEVPEKSKDSPGGPWQFVALLPLFDPPRHDSAETIRKALNLGVNVKMITGDQLAIAKETGRRLGMGTNMYPSSALLGQSKDESIASIPVDDLIEKADGFAGVFPEHKYEIVKKLQERKHICGMTGDGVNDAPALKKADIGIAVADATDAARSASDIVLTEPGLSVIISAVLTSRSIFQRMKNYTIYAVSITVRIVLGFMLIALIWKFDFSPFMILVIAILNDGTIMTISKDRVRPSPHPDSWKLNEIFVTGVVYGTYLAVMTVIFFWAMRSTDFFTNTFGVRSLHGSRDEMMSALYLQVSIISQALIFVTRSRGLCFTERPGFLLCVAFVVAQIIATLVAVIPTIGFAHIRGVGWGWAGVIWLYSVVTFLPLDAFKLAIRYALSGRAWDTLFEHKIAFTTKKDYGREEREAQWATAQRTLHGLQTPELAGVLNDRTSYRELSEIAEQAKRRAEVARLRELGTLKGQMESVVKLKGLDMEGVQQHYTL
;
A
#
# COMPACT_ATOMS: atom_id res chain seq x y z
N MET A 1 -44.63 26.53 -16.24
CA MET A 1 -44.42 25.20 -15.61
C MET A 1 -43.57 24.25 -16.44
N ALA A 2 -43.64 24.23 -17.79
CA ALA A 2 -42.90 23.28 -18.63
C ALA A 2 -41.36 23.25 -18.47
N GLY A 3 -40.71 24.38 -18.15
CA GLY A 3 -39.24 24.44 -18.07
C GLY A 3 -38.60 24.11 -16.71
N LEU A 4 -39.37 23.70 -15.70
CA LEU A 4 -38.85 23.28 -14.38
C LEU A 4 -38.75 21.75 -14.26
N GLU A 5 -39.55 21.00 -15.03
CA GLU A 5 -39.48 19.54 -15.08
C GLU A 5 -38.23 19.03 -15.83
N GLU A 6 -37.70 19.82 -16.78
CA GLU A 6 -36.43 19.52 -17.47
C GLU A 6 -35.25 19.47 -16.49
N ILE A 7 -35.22 20.38 -15.49
CA ILE A 7 -34.18 20.44 -14.45
C ILE A 7 -34.16 19.19 -13.57
N LYS A 8 -35.31 18.50 -13.41
CA LYS A 8 -35.41 17.28 -12.58
C LYS A 8 -34.73 16.08 -13.23
N ASN A 9 -34.58 16.08 -14.56
CA ASN A 9 -34.07 14.94 -15.33
C ASN A 9 -32.62 15.12 -15.78
N GLU A 10 -32.03 16.31 -15.63
CA GLU A 10 -30.64 16.59 -15.98
C GLU A 10 -29.72 16.53 -14.76
N ALA A 11 -28.70 15.66 -14.82
CA ALA A 11 -27.62 15.62 -13.84
C ALA A 11 -26.60 16.72 -14.17
N ILE A 12 -26.79 17.91 -13.58
CA ILE A 12 -25.89 19.05 -13.76
C ILE A 12 -24.73 18.94 -12.76
N ASP A 13 -23.49 18.92 -13.26
CA ASP A 13 -22.28 18.91 -12.43
C ASP A 13 -22.00 20.32 -11.87
N LEU A 14 -22.58 20.61 -10.70
CA LEU A 14 -22.55 21.93 -10.06
C LEU A 14 -21.18 22.32 -9.48
N GLU A 15 -20.21 21.39 -9.43
CA GLU A 15 -18.91 21.61 -8.77
C GLU A 15 -17.93 22.42 -9.65
N ASN A 16 -18.11 22.37 -10.97
CA ASN A 16 -17.14 22.90 -11.95
C ASN A 16 -17.65 24.11 -12.77
N ILE A 17 -18.86 24.59 -12.52
CA ILE A 17 -19.52 25.63 -13.33
C ILE A 17 -19.39 27.02 -12.65
N PRO A 18 -19.12 28.10 -13.40
CA PRO A 18 -19.13 29.46 -12.86
C PRO A 18 -20.47 29.83 -12.22
N VAL A 19 -20.44 30.58 -11.12
CA VAL A 19 -21.62 30.89 -10.29
C VAL A 19 -22.75 31.55 -11.10
N GLU A 20 -22.41 32.42 -12.07
CA GLU A 20 -23.36 33.05 -12.98
C GLU A 20 -24.10 32.05 -13.89
N GLU A 21 -23.44 30.99 -14.35
CA GLU A 21 -24.05 29.92 -15.14
C GLU A 21 -24.87 28.96 -14.27
N VAL A 22 -24.49 28.80 -12.99
CA VAL A 22 -25.30 28.09 -11.99
C VAL A 22 -26.63 28.80 -11.76
N PHE A 23 -26.64 30.13 -11.69
CA PHE A 23 -27.88 30.92 -11.58
C PHE A 23 -28.77 30.81 -12.82
N GLN A 24 -28.19 30.76 -14.01
CA GLN A 24 -28.95 30.57 -15.24
C GLN A 24 -29.54 29.16 -15.36
N SER A 25 -28.75 28.12 -15.07
CA SER A 25 -29.18 26.72 -15.13
C SER A 25 -30.24 26.39 -14.07
N LEU A 26 -30.06 26.85 -12.83
CA LEU A 26 -31.04 26.69 -11.74
C LEU A 26 -32.16 27.74 -11.75
N LYS A 27 -32.18 28.62 -12.77
CA LYS A 27 -33.14 29.72 -12.97
C LYS A 27 -33.39 30.52 -11.68
N CYS A 28 -32.32 30.84 -10.95
CA CYS A 28 -32.40 31.56 -9.68
C CYS A 28 -31.52 32.82 -9.70
N SER A 29 -31.78 33.75 -8.79
CA SER A 29 -31.03 35.01 -8.69
C SER A 29 -30.06 35.00 -7.50
N LYS A 30 -29.09 35.91 -7.47
CA LYS A 30 -28.20 36.12 -6.30
C LYS A 30 -28.95 36.47 -5.01
N LEU A 31 -30.19 36.97 -5.12
CA LEU A 31 -31.04 37.32 -3.97
C LEU A 31 -31.90 36.14 -3.48
N GLY A 32 -31.76 34.96 -4.10
CA GLY A 32 -32.55 33.78 -3.78
C GLY A 32 -33.83 33.66 -4.61
N LEU A 33 -34.78 32.88 -4.09
CA LEU A 33 -36.10 32.62 -4.68
C LEU A 33 -37.16 33.46 -3.96
N SER A 34 -38.17 33.91 -4.69
CA SER A 34 -39.37 34.47 -4.07
C SER A 34 -40.21 33.38 -3.40
N SER A 35 -41.08 33.74 -2.45
CA SER A 35 -41.95 32.77 -1.77
C SER A 35 -42.86 32.02 -2.75
N GLU A 36 -43.35 32.69 -3.80
CA GLU A 36 -44.17 32.08 -4.84
C GLU A 36 -43.38 31.09 -5.71
N GLU A 37 -42.12 31.41 -6.04
CA GLU A 37 -41.23 30.52 -6.77
C GLU A 37 -40.82 29.30 -5.94
N ALA A 38 -40.63 29.49 -4.63
CA ALA A 38 -40.32 28.42 -3.69
C ALA A 38 -41.50 27.43 -3.58
N GLU A 39 -42.74 27.91 -3.48
CA GLU A 39 -43.94 27.07 -3.49
C GLU A 39 -44.10 26.31 -4.82
N ALA A 40 -43.88 26.98 -5.94
CA ALA A 40 -43.95 26.35 -7.26
C ALA A 40 -42.89 25.24 -7.43
N ARG A 41 -41.68 25.43 -6.88
CA ARG A 41 -40.61 24.41 -6.90
C ARG A 41 -40.88 23.27 -5.92
N LEU A 42 -41.43 23.56 -4.74
CA LEU A 42 -41.87 22.54 -3.78
C LEU A 42 -42.90 21.60 -4.38
N ALA A 43 -43.80 22.10 -5.24
CA ALA A 43 -44.77 21.27 -5.94
C ALA A 43 -44.13 20.31 -6.98
N VAL A 44 -43.00 20.69 -7.59
CA VAL A 44 -42.34 19.93 -8.67
C VAL A 44 -41.26 18.96 -8.15
N PHE A 45 -40.42 19.42 -7.24
CA PHE A 45 -39.29 18.66 -6.69
C PHE A 45 -39.63 17.93 -5.38
N GLY A 46 -40.74 18.29 -4.74
CA GLY A 46 -41.10 17.80 -3.42
C GLY A 46 -40.31 18.50 -2.30
N PRO A 47 -40.69 18.26 -1.03
CA PRO A 47 -39.93 18.77 0.11
C PRO A 47 -38.54 18.13 0.16
N ASN A 48 -37.52 18.92 0.47
CA ASN A 48 -36.15 18.43 0.67
C ASN A 48 -36.05 17.66 2.00
N LYS A 49 -36.66 16.47 2.03
CA LYS A 49 -36.73 15.59 3.19
C LYS A 49 -36.32 14.19 2.77
N LEU A 50 -35.34 13.63 3.47
CA LEU A 50 -34.94 12.23 3.32
C LEU A 50 -36.16 11.34 3.61
N GLU A 51 -36.49 10.43 2.68
CA GLU A 51 -37.59 9.48 2.88
C GLU A 51 -37.25 8.49 3.99
N GLU A 52 -37.69 8.80 5.21
CA GLU A 52 -37.70 7.82 6.30
C GLU A 52 -38.76 6.75 6.00
N LYS A 53 -38.31 5.52 5.71
CA LYS A 53 -39.21 4.36 5.71
C LYS A 53 -39.85 4.22 7.09
N LYS A 54 -41.15 4.49 7.19
CA LYS A 54 -41.91 4.32 8.43
C LYS A 54 -42.04 2.83 8.75
N GLU A 55 -41.12 2.33 9.56
CA GLU A 55 -41.31 1.07 10.27
C GLU A 55 -42.30 1.28 11.42
N SER A 56 -43.20 0.31 11.60
CA SER A 56 -44.11 0.31 12.75
C SER A 56 -43.30 0.16 14.04
N LYS A 57 -43.28 1.20 14.86
CA LYS A 57 -42.63 1.19 16.19
C LYS A 57 -43.16 0.06 17.09
N PHE A 58 -44.41 -0.37 16.88
CA PHE A 58 -45.03 -1.48 17.61
C PHE A 58 -44.44 -2.84 17.19
N LEU A 59 -44.21 -3.06 15.89
CA LEU A 59 -43.56 -4.27 15.39
C LEU A 59 -42.09 -4.34 15.82
N LYS A 60 -41.39 -3.20 15.83
CA LYS A 60 -40.01 -3.12 16.35
C LYS A 60 -39.96 -3.39 17.85
N PHE A 61 -40.93 -2.88 18.61
CA PHE A 61 -41.09 -3.17 20.04
C PHE A 61 -41.36 -4.66 20.32
N LEU A 62 -42.24 -5.32 19.55
CA LEU A 62 -42.44 -6.77 19.67
C LEU A 62 -41.20 -7.57 19.27
N GLY A 63 -40.42 -7.10 18.30
CA GLY A 63 -39.13 -7.68 17.94
C GLY A 63 -38.13 -7.69 19.10
N PHE A 64 -38.12 -6.65 19.95
CA PHE A 64 -37.30 -6.60 21.16
C PHE A 64 -37.73 -7.61 22.24
N MET A 65 -39.01 -8.02 22.26
CA MET A 65 -39.52 -9.00 23.23
C MET A 65 -39.25 -10.46 22.82
N TRP A 66 -38.72 -10.71 21.62
CA TRP A 66 -38.38 -12.06 21.14
C TRP A 66 -36.95 -12.49 21.48
N ASN A 67 -36.33 -11.88 22.49
CA ASN A 67 -35.03 -12.28 23.01
C ASN A 67 -35.19 -13.43 24.02
N PRO A 68 -34.54 -14.60 23.84
CA PRO A 68 -34.65 -15.74 24.76
C PRO A 68 -34.33 -15.39 26.22
N LEU A 69 -33.49 -14.36 26.46
CA LEU A 69 -33.16 -13.87 27.80
C LEU A 69 -34.34 -13.17 28.50
N SER A 70 -35.21 -12.47 27.75
CA SER A 70 -36.42 -11.84 28.32
C SER A 70 -37.41 -12.89 28.82
N TRP A 71 -37.58 -14.00 28.09
CA TRP A 71 -38.44 -15.11 28.51
C TRP A 71 -37.93 -15.78 29.79
N VAL A 72 -36.61 -15.87 29.99
CA VAL A 72 -36.02 -16.39 31.23
C VAL A 72 -36.26 -15.43 32.39
N MET A 73 -36.15 -14.13 32.16
CA MET A 73 -36.43 -13.11 33.19
C MET A 73 -37.92 -13.05 33.55
N GLU A 74 -38.82 -13.19 32.59
CA GLU A 74 -40.27 -13.23 32.81
C GLU A 74 -40.72 -14.55 33.46
N ALA A 75 -40.11 -15.69 33.09
CA ALA A 75 -40.31 -16.95 33.80
C ALA A 75 -39.79 -16.87 35.25
N ALA A 76 -38.63 -16.25 35.48
CA ALA A 76 -38.10 -16.01 36.83
C ALA A 76 -38.99 -15.06 37.64
N ALA A 77 -39.55 -14.02 37.03
CA ALA A 77 -40.49 -13.09 37.67
C ALA A 77 -41.81 -13.78 38.03
N ILE A 78 -42.37 -14.60 37.15
CA ILE A 78 -43.57 -15.40 37.43
C ILE A 78 -43.29 -16.43 38.55
N MET A 79 -42.13 -17.07 38.52
CA MET A 79 -41.69 -18.01 39.56
C MET A 79 -41.50 -17.31 40.91
N ALA A 80 -40.93 -16.11 40.92
CA ALA A 80 -40.75 -15.27 42.11
C ALA A 80 -42.10 -14.81 42.69
N ILE A 81 -43.08 -14.45 41.85
CA ILE A 81 -44.44 -14.10 42.29
C ILE A 81 -45.17 -15.32 42.86
N ALA A 82 -45.03 -16.49 42.23
CA ALA A 82 -45.61 -17.74 42.72
C ALA A 82 -45.00 -18.16 44.08
N LEU A 83 -43.68 -18.00 44.25
CA LEU A 83 -42.98 -18.26 45.51
C LEU A 83 -43.31 -17.20 46.58
N ALA A 84 -43.49 -15.94 46.20
CA ALA A 84 -43.85 -14.84 47.11
C ALA A 84 -45.26 -14.99 47.69
N ASN A 85 -46.20 -15.58 46.94
CA ASN A 85 -47.57 -15.82 47.41
C ASN A 85 -47.69 -17.01 48.40
N GLY A 86 -46.61 -17.73 48.70
CA GLY A 86 -46.64 -18.91 49.58
C GLY A 86 -46.48 -18.66 51.09
N ALA A 87 -46.16 -17.43 51.55
CA ALA A 87 -45.70 -17.25 52.93
C ALA A 87 -46.12 -15.96 53.67
N GLY A 88 -47.20 -15.29 53.27
CA GLY A 88 -47.93 -14.35 54.14
C GLY A 88 -47.13 -13.24 54.85
N LYS A 89 -46.02 -12.78 54.28
CA LYS A 89 -45.25 -11.63 54.79
C LYS A 89 -45.11 -10.55 53.71
N PRO A 90 -45.23 -9.26 54.04
CA PRO A 90 -45.07 -8.19 53.06
C PRO A 90 -43.60 -8.09 52.60
N PRO A 91 -43.35 -7.92 51.28
CA PRO A 91 -42.01 -7.69 50.76
C PRO A 91 -41.51 -6.27 51.10
N ASP A 92 -40.31 -6.17 51.68
CA ASP A 92 -39.56 -4.91 51.83
C ASP A 92 -39.06 -4.46 50.45
N TRP A 93 -39.65 -3.39 49.92
CA TRP A 93 -39.17 -2.70 48.72
C TRP A 93 -38.42 -1.43 49.13
N GLN A 94 -37.24 -1.61 49.72
CA GLN A 94 -36.25 -0.53 49.79
C GLN A 94 -35.06 -0.91 48.92
N ASP A 95 -34.65 0.06 48.10
CA ASP A 95 -33.40 0.13 47.33
C ASP A 95 -33.37 -0.49 45.93
N PHE A 96 -34.04 0.18 44.99
CA PHE A 96 -33.49 0.41 43.63
C PHE A 96 -34.10 1.68 43.02
N VAL A 97 -33.69 2.85 43.53
CA VAL A 97 -34.12 4.14 42.98
C VAL A 97 -33.16 4.55 41.86
N GLY A 98 -33.59 4.34 40.61
CA GLY A 98 -32.98 4.93 39.43
C GLY A 98 -33.86 6.06 38.91
N ILE A 99 -33.37 7.29 39.01
CA ILE A 99 -33.93 8.54 38.46
C ILE A 99 -35.36 8.84 38.92
N GLU A 100 -35.50 9.64 39.99
CA GLU A 100 -36.77 10.29 40.32
C GLU A 100 -37.03 11.45 39.35
N VAL A 101 -38.03 11.30 38.47
CA VAL A 101 -38.63 12.41 37.71
C VAL A 101 -39.96 12.75 38.39
N PRO A 102 -40.02 13.78 39.26
CA PRO A 102 -41.21 14.10 40.05
C PRO A 102 -42.45 14.37 39.19
N GLU A 103 -42.26 14.92 37.99
CA GLU A 103 -43.35 15.35 37.10
C GLU A 103 -43.83 14.27 36.11
N LYS A 104 -43.23 13.06 36.11
CA LYS A 104 -43.58 11.94 35.20
C LYS A 104 -43.69 12.33 33.71
N SER A 105 -43.02 13.41 33.30
CA SER A 105 -42.96 13.92 31.93
C SER A 105 -41.56 13.73 31.37
N LYS A 106 -41.46 13.37 30.08
CA LYS A 106 -40.17 13.14 29.41
C LYS A 106 -39.33 14.40 29.26
N ASP A 107 -39.98 15.56 29.24
CA ASP A 107 -39.34 16.86 29.03
C ASP A 107 -39.04 17.61 30.35
N SER A 108 -39.38 17.00 31.50
CA SER A 108 -39.13 17.59 32.80
C SER A 108 -37.67 17.42 33.21
N PRO A 109 -37.01 18.46 33.78
CA PRO A 109 -35.59 18.43 34.13
C PRO A 109 -35.22 17.46 35.27
N GLY A 110 -36.19 16.73 35.86
CA GLY A 110 -35.94 15.73 36.90
C GLY A 110 -35.48 16.33 38.23
N GLY A 111 -35.25 15.46 39.23
CA GLY A 111 -34.68 15.85 40.52
C GLY A 111 -33.17 16.12 40.47
N PRO A 112 -32.57 16.61 41.56
CA PRO A 112 -31.13 16.80 41.67
C PRO A 112 -30.38 15.46 41.52
N TRP A 113 -29.41 15.42 40.61
CA TRP A 113 -28.62 14.23 40.31
C TRP A 113 -27.85 13.74 41.55
N GLN A 114 -28.07 12.48 41.93
CA GLN A 114 -27.31 11.83 42.99
C GLN A 114 -26.16 11.03 42.38
N PHE A 115 -24.94 11.29 42.85
CA PHE A 115 -23.77 10.52 42.45
C PHE A 115 -23.78 9.17 43.19
N VAL A 116 -24.04 8.09 42.45
CA VAL A 116 -24.18 6.74 43.04
C VAL A 116 -22.82 6.05 43.16
N ALA A 117 -22.10 5.90 42.05
CA ALA A 117 -20.81 5.19 41.99
C ALA A 117 -20.02 5.53 40.72
N LEU A 118 -18.72 5.20 40.72
CA LEU A 118 -17.85 5.21 39.54
C LEU A 118 -17.50 3.77 39.15
N LEU A 119 -17.64 3.40 37.87
CA LEU A 119 -17.24 2.09 37.36
C LEU A 119 -16.01 2.23 36.45
N PRO A 120 -14.87 1.59 36.78
CA PRO A 120 -13.70 1.59 35.91
C PRO A 120 -13.93 0.65 34.72
N LEU A 121 -13.79 1.18 33.51
CA LEU A 121 -13.82 0.41 32.28
C LEU A 121 -12.39 0.22 31.76
N PHE A 122 -12.10 -0.98 31.29
CA PHE A 122 -10.80 -1.33 30.72
C PHE A 122 -10.98 -1.81 29.29
N ASP A 123 -10.29 -1.16 28.35
CA ASP A 123 -10.23 -1.57 26.94
C ASP A 123 -8.96 -2.42 26.71
N PRO A 124 -9.07 -3.75 26.61
CA PRO A 124 -7.92 -4.61 26.41
C PRO A 124 -7.34 -4.45 24.99
N PRO A 125 -6.02 -4.30 24.85
CA PRO A 125 -5.40 -4.27 23.52
C PRO A 125 -5.62 -5.61 22.80
N ARG A 126 -5.78 -5.54 21.47
CA ARG A 126 -5.89 -6.76 20.65
C ARG A 126 -4.60 -7.58 20.75
N HIS A 127 -4.75 -8.91 20.73
CA HIS A 127 -3.65 -9.86 20.89
C HIS A 127 -2.52 -9.70 19.85
N ASP A 128 -2.84 -9.21 18.65
CA ASP A 128 -1.92 -9.01 17.53
C ASP A 128 -1.22 -7.64 17.55
N SER A 129 -1.73 -6.68 18.31
CA SER A 129 -1.32 -5.26 18.19
C SER A 129 0.12 -5.04 18.62
N ALA A 130 0.57 -5.65 19.72
CA ALA A 130 1.94 -5.51 20.21
C ALA A 130 2.99 -6.12 19.27
N GLU A 131 2.67 -7.23 18.60
CA GLU A 131 3.54 -7.82 17.58
C GLU A 131 3.54 -6.96 16.30
N THR A 132 2.37 -6.45 15.92
CA THR A 132 2.20 -5.62 14.74
C THR A 132 2.97 -4.31 14.83
N ILE A 133 2.96 -3.64 15.98
CA ILE A 133 3.75 -2.42 16.23
C ILE A 133 5.25 -2.71 16.08
N ARG A 134 5.73 -3.82 16.66
CA ARG A 134 7.13 -4.26 16.49
C ARG A 134 7.47 -4.52 15.03
N LYS A 135 6.59 -5.19 14.28
CA LYS A 135 6.75 -5.40 12.83
C LYS A 135 6.76 -4.10 12.04
N ALA A 136 5.89 -3.15 12.38
CA ALA A 136 5.85 -1.83 11.76
C ALA A 136 7.18 -1.09 11.94
N LEU A 137 7.70 -1.10 13.17
CA LEU A 137 8.99 -0.48 13.50
C LEU A 137 10.15 -1.12 12.74
N ASN A 138 10.19 -2.46 12.66
CA ASN A 138 11.18 -3.19 11.86
C ASN A 138 11.09 -2.87 10.36
N LEU A 139 9.90 -2.50 9.87
CA LEU A 139 9.66 -2.05 8.51
C LEU A 139 9.93 -0.54 8.31
N GLY A 140 10.46 0.15 9.32
CA GLY A 140 10.71 1.59 9.30
C GLY A 140 9.44 2.45 9.29
N VAL A 141 8.31 1.93 9.77
CA VAL A 141 7.07 2.67 9.94
C VAL A 141 6.90 2.98 11.43
N ASN A 142 7.00 4.26 11.81
CA ASN A 142 6.75 4.69 13.17
C ASN A 142 5.24 4.78 13.42
N VAL A 143 4.76 4.10 14.46
CA VAL A 143 3.34 4.14 14.85
C VAL A 143 3.20 5.12 16.00
N LYS A 144 2.34 6.13 15.84
CA LYS A 144 2.03 7.12 16.87
C LYS A 144 0.60 6.95 17.36
N MET A 145 0.39 6.88 18.67
CA MET A 145 -0.95 6.79 19.26
C MET A 145 -1.65 8.16 19.22
N ILE A 146 -2.91 8.20 18.81
CA ILE A 146 -3.75 9.40 18.88
C ILE A 146 -5.04 9.01 19.61
N THR A 147 -5.25 9.54 20.81
CA THR A 147 -6.45 9.22 21.63
C THR A 147 -7.08 10.47 22.23
N GLY A 148 -8.41 10.41 22.42
CA GLY A 148 -9.17 11.39 23.21
C GLY A 148 -9.03 11.17 24.72
N ASP A 149 -8.49 10.03 25.16
CA ASP A 149 -8.29 9.71 26.57
C ASP A 149 -7.22 10.60 27.22
N GLN A 150 -7.25 10.66 28.54
CA GLN A 150 -6.22 11.36 29.32
C GLN A 150 -4.85 10.70 29.16
N LEU A 151 -3.79 11.51 29.34
CA LEU A 151 -2.41 11.08 29.15
C LEU A 151 -2.00 9.86 29.99
N ALA A 152 -2.55 9.73 31.21
CA ALA A 152 -2.26 8.59 32.08
C ALA A 152 -2.74 7.26 31.46
N ILE A 153 -3.94 7.26 30.85
CA ILE A 153 -4.52 6.10 30.17
C ILE A 153 -3.70 5.78 28.93
N ALA A 154 -3.40 6.80 28.11
CA ALA A 154 -2.58 6.64 26.91
C ALA A 154 -1.21 6.03 27.20
N LYS A 155 -0.51 6.53 28.24
CA LYS A 155 0.79 5.99 28.67
C LYS A 155 0.71 4.56 29.16
N GLU A 156 -0.33 4.20 29.92
CA GLU A 156 -0.51 2.83 30.39
C GLU A 156 -0.82 1.86 29.25
N THR A 157 -1.69 2.25 28.32
CA THR A 157 -1.99 1.46 27.12
C THR A 157 -0.76 1.34 26.21
N GLY A 158 -0.03 2.44 26.00
CA GLY A 158 1.23 2.47 25.25
C GLY A 158 2.31 1.56 25.85
N ARG A 159 2.44 1.55 27.17
CA ARG A 159 3.36 0.66 27.92
C ARG A 159 3.03 -0.81 27.68
N ARG A 160 1.74 -1.18 27.74
CA ARG A 160 1.28 -2.57 27.49
C ARG A 160 1.46 -3.01 26.04
N LEU A 161 1.27 -2.08 25.10
CA LEU A 161 1.45 -2.33 23.67
C LEU A 161 2.93 -2.37 23.23
N GLY A 162 3.85 -1.88 24.07
CA GLY A 162 5.27 -1.75 23.72
C GLY A 162 5.56 -0.60 22.75
N MET A 163 4.73 0.46 22.78
CA MET A 163 4.82 1.61 21.88
C MET A 163 5.75 2.72 22.39
N GLY A 164 6.18 2.63 23.66
CA GLY A 164 6.87 3.71 24.36
C GLY A 164 5.94 4.55 25.23
N THR A 165 6.52 5.38 26.11
CA THR A 165 5.78 6.25 27.03
C THR A 165 6.07 7.75 26.80
N ASN A 166 6.79 8.09 25.73
CA ASN A 166 7.09 9.48 25.37
C ASN A 166 5.87 10.14 24.67
N MET A 167 4.78 10.24 25.43
CA MET A 167 3.51 10.80 24.96
C MET A 167 3.23 12.15 25.60
N TYR A 168 2.57 13.03 24.84
CA TYR A 168 2.29 14.41 25.24
C TYR A 168 0.79 14.71 25.18
N PRO A 169 0.28 15.60 26.06
CA PRO A 169 -1.10 16.05 25.96
C PRO A 169 -1.27 17.02 24.78
N SER A 170 -2.48 17.12 24.26
CA SER A 170 -2.81 18.06 23.17
C SER A 170 -2.56 19.53 23.52
N SER A 171 -2.64 19.91 24.79
CA SER A 171 -2.29 21.26 25.26
C SER A 171 -0.83 21.63 25.06
N ALA A 172 0.09 20.65 25.05
CA ALA A 172 1.50 20.89 24.74
C ALA A 172 1.72 21.24 23.26
N LEU A 173 0.80 20.81 22.37
CA LEU A 173 0.84 21.13 20.94
C LEU A 173 0.43 22.57 20.64
N LEU A 174 -0.38 23.18 21.52
CA LEU A 174 -0.85 24.56 21.40
C LEU A 174 0.14 25.59 21.97
N GLY A 175 1.32 25.15 22.44
CA GLY A 175 2.30 26.02 23.12
C GLY A 175 1.81 26.54 24.48
N GLN A 176 0.73 25.99 25.02
CA GLN A 176 0.12 26.38 26.30
C GLN A 176 0.59 25.50 27.47
N SER A 177 1.71 24.78 27.32
CA SER A 177 2.25 23.94 28.39
C SER A 177 2.86 24.80 29.50
N LYS A 178 2.46 24.54 30.75
CA LYS A 178 3.03 25.17 31.96
C LYS A 178 4.47 24.69 32.29
N ASP A 179 4.96 23.64 31.63
CA ASP A 179 6.30 23.08 31.87
C ASP A 179 7.38 23.78 31.04
N GLU A 180 8.33 24.42 31.72
CA GLU A 180 9.46 25.14 31.11
C GLU A 180 10.36 24.25 30.24
N SER A 181 10.49 22.96 30.58
CA SER A 181 11.29 22.00 29.80
C SER A 181 10.67 21.67 28.44
N ILE A 182 9.34 21.65 28.35
CA ILE A 182 8.58 21.34 27.13
C ILE A 182 8.52 22.59 26.23
N ALA A 183 8.41 23.77 26.82
CA ALA A 183 8.39 25.05 26.10
C ALA A 183 9.69 25.36 25.34
N SER A 184 10.81 24.74 25.73
CA SER A 184 12.13 24.95 25.10
C SER A 184 12.31 24.22 23.76
N ILE A 185 11.53 23.17 23.50
CA ILE A 185 11.63 22.36 22.27
C ILE A 185 10.59 22.90 21.27
N PRO A 186 10.98 23.18 20.01
CA PRO A 186 10.01 23.52 18.98
C PRO A 186 8.91 22.45 18.90
N VAL A 187 7.64 22.88 18.87
CA VAL A 187 6.48 21.98 18.84
C VAL A 187 6.60 20.94 17.73
N ASP A 188 7.14 21.33 16.56
CA ASP A 188 7.37 20.44 15.44
C ASP A 188 8.35 19.30 15.76
N ASP A 189 9.45 19.58 16.48
CA ASP A 189 10.44 18.57 16.89
C ASP A 189 9.86 17.64 17.97
N LEU A 190 8.99 18.19 18.83
CA LEU A 190 8.27 17.42 19.82
C LEU A 190 7.28 16.46 19.16
N ILE A 191 6.52 16.92 18.15
CA ILE A 191 5.58 16.09 17.39
C ILE A 191 6.32 14.94 16.69
N GLU A 192 7.48 15.22 16.11
CA GLU A 192 8.30 14.22 15.42
C GLU A 192 8.81 13.13 16.38
N LYS A 193 9.29 13.52 17.57
CA LYS A 193 9.85 12.61 18.58
C LYS A 193 8.81 11.93 19.48
N ALA A 194 7.57 12.41 19.52
CA ALA A 194 6.52 11.85 20.36
C ALA A 194 6.04 10.48 19.87
N ASP A 195 5.82 9.56 20.81
CA ASP A 195 5.23 8.23 20.53
C ASP A 195 3.70 8.28 20.49
N GLY A 196 3.09 9.38 20.96
CA GLY A 196 1.65 9.57 20.91
C GLY A 196 1.15 10.86 21.56
N PHE A 197 -0.12 11.14 21.31
CA PHE A 197 -0.83 12.32 21.75
C PHE A 197 -2.13 11.93 22.44
N ALA A 198 -2.39 12.55 23.59
CA ALA A 198 -3.55 12.27 24.44
C ALA A 198 -4.44 13.51 24.60
N GLY A 199 -5.73 13.30 24.87
CA GLY A 199 -6.73 14.37 24.97
C GLY A 199 -6.91 15.13 23.65
N VAL A 200 -6.81 14.42 22.52
CA VAL A 200 -6.75 15.05 21.18
C VAL A 200 -8.16 15.34 20.66
N PHE A 201 -8.43 16.62 20.41
CA PHE A 201 -9.65 17.06 19.73
C PHE A 201 -9.54 16.89 18.20
N PRO A 202 -10.66 16.89 17.46
CA PRO A 202 -10.64 16.70 16.00
C PRO A 202 -9.72 17.68 15.26
N GLU A 203 -9.73 18.95 15.66
CA GLU A 203 -8.86 20.02 15.12
C GLU A 203 -7.37 19.70 15.33
N HIS A 204 -7.03 19.14 16.49
CA HIS A 204 -5.66 18.77 16.82
C HIS A 204 -5.17 17.58 15.98
N LYS A 205 -6.06 16.64 15.63
CA LYS A 205 -5.69 15.53 14.73
C LYS A 205 -5.25 16.05 13.37
N TYR A 206 -5.99 17.01 12.81
CA TYR A 206 -5.64 17.67 11.56
C TYR A 206 -4.27 18.37 11.63
N GLU A 207 -4.05 19.15 12.70
CA GLU A 207 -2.80 19.90 12.85
C GLU A 207 -1.59 18.97 13.04
N ILE A 208 -1.71 17.88 13.81
CA ILE A 208 -0.65 16.88 13.97
C ILE A 208 -0.23 16.30 12.62
N VAL A 209 -1.19 15.89 11.79
CA VAL A 209 -0.92 15.33 10.46
C VAL A 209 -0.25 16.37 9.57
N LYS A 210 -0.76 17.60 9.56
CA LYS A 210 -0.19 18.71 8.78
C LYS A 210 1.26 19.01 9.20
N LYS A 211 1.57 19.01 10.50
CA LYS A 211 2.92 19.23 11.02
C LYS A 211 3.90 18.11 10.63
N LEU A 212 3.45 16.86 10.69
CA LEU A 212 4.26 15.73 10.23
C LEU A 212 4.52 15.79 8.71
N GLN A 213 3.54 16.23 7.92
CA GLN A 213 3.70 16.47 6.47
C GLN A 213 4.67 17.62 6.17
N GLU A 214 4.61 18.73 6.92
CA GLU A 214 5.56 19.85 6.80
C GLU A 214 7.01 19.39 7.03
N ARG A 215 7.20 18.38 7.90
CA ARG A 215 8.49 17.70 8.15
C ARG A 215 8.85 16.62 7.11
N LYS A 216 8.11 16.53 6.01
CA LYS A 216 8.32 15.59 4.89
C LYS A 216 8.11 14.12 5.25
N HIS A 217 7.40 13.82 6.34
CA HIS A 217 6.96 12.46 6.63
C HIS A 217 5.70 12.15 5.82
N ILE A 218 5.65 10.94 5.24
CA ILE A 218 4.44 10.42 4.62
C ILE A 218 3.54 9.85 5.72
N CYS A 219 2.37 10.44 5.90
CA CYS A 219 1.51 10.18 7.04
C CYS A 219 0.30 9.33 6.63
N GLY A 220 0.22 8.12 7.18
CA GLY A 220 -0.99 7.30 7.16
C GLY A 220 -1.79 7.53 8.43
N MET A 221 -3.04 7.99 8.33
CA MET A 221 -3.92 8.22 9.47
C MET A 221 -5.07 7.22 9.48
N THR A 222 -5.34 6.61 10.63
CA THR A 222 -6.51 5.76 10.84
C THR A 222 -7.62 6.53 11.54
N GLY A 223 -8.88 6.30 11.16
CA GLY A 223 -10.04 6.91 11.80
C GLY A 223 -11.33 6.09 11.63
N ASP A 224 -12.29 6.31 12.51
CA ASP A 224 -13.56 5.60 12.59
C ASP A 224 -14.78 6.55 12.57
N GLY A 225 -14.66 7.69 13.25
CA GLY A 225 -15.73 8.66 13.42
C GLY A 225 -15.77 9.76 12.36
N VAL A 226 -16.93 10.45 12.30
CA VAL A 226 -17.13 11.66 11.49
C VAL A 226 -16.13 12.77 11.82
N ASN A 227 -15.66 12.78 13.06
CA ASN A 227 -14.67 13.72 13.59
C ASN A 227 -13.29 13.57 12.94
N ASP A 228 -12.99 12.39 12.40
CA ASP A 228 -11.68 12.09 11.82
C ASP A 228 -11.61 12.42 10.34
N ALA A 229 -12.76 12.71 9.71
CA ALA A 229 -12.85 12.99 8.27
C ALA A 229 -11.90 14.11 7.78
N PRO A 230 -11.78 15.27 8.45
CA PRO A 230 -10.86 16.32 8.00
C PRO A 230 -9.40 15.87 8.05
N ALA A 231 -9.03 15.10 9.07
CA ALA A 231 -7.66 14.66 9.28
C ALA A 231 -7.29 13.47 8.38
N LEU A 232 -8.25 12.55 8.14
CA LEU A 232 -8.16 11.49 7.14
C LEU A 232 -7.92 12.06 5.74
N LYS A 233 -8.68 13.10 5.37
CA LYS A 233 -8.54 13.76 4.06
C LYS A 233 -7.24 14.53 3.91
N LYS A 234 -6.70 15.05 5.03
CA LYS A 234 -5.43 15.78 5.04
C LYS A 234 -4.22 14.85 4.95
N ALA A 235 -4.31 13.65 5.51
CA ALA A 235 -3.25 12.65 5.48
C ALA A 235 -2.88 12.27 4.05
N ASP A 236 -1.63 11.81 3.84
CA ASP A 236 -1.21 11.30 2.52
C ASP A 236 -1.96 10.01 2.18
N ILE A 237 -2.37 9.26 3.21
CA ILE A 237 -3.20 8.07 3.11
C ILE A 237 -4.19 8.08 4.29
N GLY A 238 -5.45 8.39 4.03
CA GLY A 238 -6.54 8.20 4.99
C GLY A 238 -7.01 6.75 5.02
N ILE A 239 -7.05 6.13 6.20
CA ILE A 239 -7.42 4.72 6.42
C ILE A 239 -8.67 4.65 7.29
N ALA A 240 -9.80 4.25 6.70
CA ALA A 240 -11.02 3.96 7.47
C ALA A 240 -11.01 2.52 7.99
N VAL A 241 -11.33 2.33 9.27
CA VAL A 241 -11.51 0.99 9.87
C VAL A 241 -12.81 0.33 9.41
N ALA A 242 -12.93 -1.00 9.57
CA ALA A 242 -14.11 -1.75 9.12
C ALA A 242 -15.43 -1.25 9.70
N ASP A 243 -15.42 -0.86 10.97
CA ASP A 243 -16.60 -0.35 11.69
C ASP A 243 -16.73 1.19 11.59
N ALA A 244 -16.00 1.82 10.65
CA ALA A 244 -16.03 3.28 10.50
C ALA A 244 -17.39 3.76 9.98
N THR A 245 -17.75 4.99 10.34
CA THR A 245 -18.90 5.70 9.79
C THR A 245 -18.77 5.93 8.28
N ASP A 246 -19.88 6.01 7.56
CA ASP A 246 -19.85 6.24 6.09
C ASP A 246 -19.16 7.55 5.71
N ALA A 247 -19.22 8.57 6.57
CA ALA A 247 -18.48 9.82 6.39
C ALA A 247 -16.97 9.63 6.49
N ALA A 248 -16.48 8.79 7.42
CA ALA A 248 -15.06 8.47 7.51
C ALA A 248 -14.60 7.63 6.31
N ARG A 249 -15.43 6.68 5.84
CA ARG A 249 -15.14 5.88 4.63
C ARG A 249 -15.05 6.74 3.38
N SER A 250 -15.95 7.70 3.19
CA SER A 250 -15.93 8.60 2.03
C SER A 250 -14.77 9.59 2.06
N ALA A 251 -14.29 9.97 3.24
CA ALA A 251 -13.12 10.83 3.42
C ALA A 251 -11.78 10.10 3.23
N SER A 252 -11.75 8.78 3.43
CA SER A 252 -10.54 7.94 3.38
C SER A 252 -10.16 7.48 1.97
N ASP A 253 -8.86 7.25 1.73
CA ASP A 253 -8.35 6.70 0.47
C ASP A 253 -8.39 5.16 0.43
N ILE A 254 -8.33 4.53 1.61
CA ILE A 254 -8.42 3.08 1.77
C ILE A 254 -9.40 2.73 2.90
N VAL A 255 -10.29 1.79 2.61
CA VAL A 255 -11.27 1.26 3.57
C VAL A 255 -10.91 -0.18 3.91
N LEU A 256 -10.66 -0.46 5.19
CA LEU A 256 -10.39 -1.81 5.65
C LEU A 256 -11.70 -2.57 5.81
N THR A 257 -11.79 -3.78 5.26
CA THR A 257 -12.95 -4.67 5.47
C THR A 257 -12.78 -5.58 6.68
N GLU A 258 -11.59 -5.63 7.25
CA GLU A 258 -11.23 -6.41 8.43
C GLU A 258 -10.69 -5.46 9.52
N PRO A 259 -11.08 -5.63 10.79
CA PRO A 259 -10.58 -4.80 11.87
C PRO A 259 -9.15 -5.21 12.26
N GLY A 260 -8.33 -4.23 12.67
CA GLY A 260 -7.03 -4.46 13.30
C GLY A 260 -5.85 -3.80 12.58
N LEU A 261 -4.80 -3.51 13.36
CA LEU A 261 -3.58 -2.88 12.86
C LEU A 261 -2.78 -3.83 11.93
N SER A 262 -2.93 -5.14 12.11
CA SER A 262 -2.21 -6.16 11.33
C SER A 262 -2.54 -6.13 9.84
N VAL A 263 -3.77 -5.76 9.50
CA VAL A 263 -4.23 -5.59 8.11
C VAL A 263 -3.48 -4.43 7.43
N ILE A 264 -3.25 -3.33 8.15
CA ILE A 264 -2.52 -2.16 7.65
C ILE A 264 -1.08 -2.55 7.31
N ILE A 265 -0.39 -3.30 8.17
CA ILE A 265 0.98 -3.75 7.90
C ILE A 265 1.03 -4.72 6.71
N SER A 266 0.04 -5.60 6.58
CA SER A 266 -0.08 -6.49 5.42
C SER A 266 -0.32 -5.71 4.11
N ALA A 267 -1.13 -4.65 4.16
CA ALA A 267 -1.35 -3.74 3.05
C ALA A 267 -0.07 -2.98 2.67
N VAL A 268 0.69 -2.47 3.66
CA VAL A 268 1.98 -1.79 3.43
C VAL A 268 3.00 -2.74 2.78
N LEU A 269 3.13 -3.98 3.26
CA LEU A 269 4.02 -4.97 2.66
C LEU A 269 3.64 -5.30 1.21
N THR A 270 2.33 -5.45 0.95
CA THR A 270 1.81 -5.73 -0.39
C THR A 270 2.05 -4.55 -1.33
N SER A 271 1.76 -3.33 -0.88
CA SER A 271 2.01 -2.09 -1.61
C SER A 271 3.49 -1.95 -1.97
N ARG A 272 4.40 -2.19 -1.02
CA ARG A 272 5.85 -2.18 -1.29
C ARG A 272 6.26 -3.23 -2.32
N SER A 273 5.64 -4.41 -2.32
CA SER A 273 5.93 -5.44 -3.34
C SER A 273 5.49 -5.00 -4.74
N ILE A 274 4.36 -4.31 -4.87
CA ILE A 274 3.86 -3.75 -6.14
C ILE A 274 4.78 -2.61 -6.60
N PHE A 275 5.13 -1.70 -5.69
CA PHE A 275 6.02 -0.59 -5.96
C PHE A 275 7.39 -1.05 -6.49
N GLN A 276 7.95 -2.12 -5.92
CA GLN A 276 9.20 -2.70 -6.43
C GLN A 276 9.05 -3.26 -7.85
N ARG A 277 7.92 -3.89 -8.19
CA ARG A 277 7.65 -4.35 -9.57
C ARG A 277 7.62 -3.19 -10.55
N MET A 278 6.97 -2.08 -10.18
CA MET A 278 6.92 -0.87 -11.00
C MET A 278 8.32 -0.29 -11.22
N LYS A 279 9.12 -0.14 -10.15
CA LYS A 279 10.51 0.34 -10.25
C LYS A 279 11.36 -0.54 -11.15
N ASN A 280 11.30 -1.86 -10.97
CA ASN A 280 12.05 -2.82 -11.79
C ASN A 280 11.63 -2.78 -13.27
N TYR A 281 10.33 -2.61 -13.54
CA TYR A 281 9.80 -2.42 -14.88
C TYR A 281 10.32 -1.13 -15.53
N THR A 282 10.32 -0.01 -14.79
CA THR A 282 10.83 1.27 -15.32
C THR A 282 12.33 1.17 -15.65
N ILE A 283 13.14 0.55 -14.80
CA ILE A 283 14.57 0.32 -15.10
C ILE A 283 14.71 -0.48 -16.39
N TYR A 284 13.94 -1.56 -16.54
CA TYR A 284 13.94 -2.40 -17.74
C TYR A 284 13.52 -1.63 -19.00
N ALA A 285 12.41 -0.89 -18.96
CA ALA A 285 11.90 -0.13 -20.09
C ALA A 285 12.89 0.94 -20.56
N VAL A 286 13.48 1.69 -19.62
CA VAL A 286 14.52 2.67 -19.92
C VAL A 286 15.75 2.00 -20.55
N SER A 287 16.19 0.87 -20.00
CA SER A 287 17.36 0.14 -20.50
C SER A 287 17.20 -0.33 -21.93
N ILE A 288 16.05 -0.91 -22.28
CA ILE A 288 15.78 -1.39 -23.64
C ILE A 288 15.73 -0.24 -24.63
N THR A 289 15.07 0.87 -24.28
CA THR A 289 15.01 2.05 -25.16
C THR A 289 16.40 2.59 -25.47
N VAL A 290 17.23 2.77 -24.43
CA VAL A 290 18.62 3.22 -24.61
C VAL A 290 19.41 2.23 -25.47
N ARG A 291 19.24 0.93 -25.22
CA ARG A 291 19.93 -0.11 -25.98
C ARG A 291 19.57 -0.10 -27.47
N ILE A 292 18.28 -0.09 -27.80
CA ILE A 292 17.79 -0.13 -29.18
C ILE A 292 18.26 1.11 -29.94
N VAL A 293 18.07 2.29 -29.34
CA VAL A 293 18.47 3.56 -29.96
C VAL A 293 19.99 3.61 -30.15
N LEU A 294 20.77 3.44 -29.09
CA LEU A 294 22.22 3.57 -29.16
C LEU A 294 22.88 2.44 -29.97
N GLY A 295 22.40 1.21 -29.83
CA GLY A 295 22.95 0.04 -30.53
C GLY A 295 22.77 0.13 -32.04
N PHE A 296 21.54 0.34 -32.53
CA PHE A 296 21.30 0.42 -33.97
C PHE A 296 21.86 1.70 -34.58
N MET A 297 21.85 2.83 -33.85
CA MET A 297 22.51 4.06 -34.29
C MET A 297 24.01 3.87 -34.50
N LEU A 298 24.72 3.22 -33.55
CA LEU A 298 26.16 2.97 -33.69
C LEU A 298 26.48 2.02 -34.84
N ILE A 299 25.68 0.97 -35.03
CA ILE A 299 25.87 0.03 -36.15
C ILE A 299 25.67 0.73 -37.51
N ALA A 300 24.65 1.57 -37.63
CA ALA A 300 24.40 2.36 -38.83
C ALA A 300 25.53 3.38 -39.08
N LEU A 301 26.03 4.05 -38.04
CA LEU A 301 27.08 5.06 -38.17
C LEU A 301 28.44 4.46 -38.58
N ILE A 302 28.83 3.32 -37.98
CA ILE A 302 30.17 2.74 -38.20
C ILE A 302 30.22 1.90 -39.48
N TRP A 303 29.20 1.07 -39.75
CA TRP A 303 29.22 0.12 -40.87
C TRP A 303 28.17 0.39 -41.95
N LYS A 304 27.40 1.48 -41.87
CA LYS A 304 26.31 1.81 -42.81
C LYS A 304 25.34 0.64 -43.01
N PHE A 305 25.05 -0.04 -41.91
CA PHE A 305 24.16 -1.20 -41.88
C PHE A 305 22.81 -0.80 -41.28
N ASP A 306 21.80 -0.76 -42.14
CA ASP A 306 20.42 -0.47 -41.76
C ASP A 306 19.74 -1.76 -41.29
N PHE A 307 19.18 -1.71 -40.09
CA PHE A 307 18.41 -2.79 -39.51
C PHE A 307 16.93 -2.70 -39.92
N SER A 308 16.30 -3.83 -40.23
CA SER A 308 14.91 -3.84 -40.68
C SER A 308 13.94 -3.39 -39.58
N PRO A 309 13.09 -2.37 -39.84
CA PRO A 309 12.07 -1.93 -38.88
C PRO A 309 11.09 -3.04 -38.50
N PHE A 310 10.79 -3.96 -39.43
CA PHE A 310 9.91 -5.10 -39.16
C PHE A 310 10.47 -6.02 -38.07
N MET A 311 11.79 -6.21 -38.02
CA MET A 311 12.42 -7.01 -36.97
C MET A 311 12.39 -6.32 -35.60
N ILE A 312 12.46 -4.98 -35.57
CA ILE A 312 12.25 -4.21 -34.34
C ILE A 312 10.81 -4.40 -33.84
N LEU A 313 9.83 -4.38 -34.74
CA LEU A 313 8.44 -4.65 -34.42
C LEU A 313 8.25 -6.07 -33.83
N VAL A 314 8.88 -7.09 -34.42
CA VAL A 314 8.83 -8.46 -33.87
C VAL A 314 9.43 -8.51 -32.46
N ILE A 315 10.57 -7.84 -32.23
CA ILE A 315 11.16 -7.73 -30.88
C ILE A 315 10.18 -7.06 -29.91
N ALA A 316 9.54 -5.96 -30.33
CA ALA A 316 8.58 -5.23 -29.50
C ALA A 316 7.38 -6.12 -29.10
N ILE A 317 6.77 -6.83 -30.06
CA ILE A 317 5.62 -7.71 -29.81
C ILE A 317 6.02 -8.85 -28.84
N LEU A 318 7.18 -9.48 -29.05
CA LEU A 318 7.66 -10.54 -28.16
C LEU A 318 7.95 -10.00 -26.75
N ASN A 319 8.54 -8.81 -26.65
CA ASN A 319 8.79 -8.17 -25.37
C ASN A 319 7.48 -7.83 -24.65
N ASP A 320 6.49 -7.23 -25.32
CA ASP A 320 5.20 -6.86 -24.72
C ASP A 320 4.46 -8.08 -24.12
N GLY A 321 4.46 -9.21 -24.84
CA GLY A 321 3.91 -10.46 -24.34
C GLY A 321 4.57 -10.94 -23.05
N THR A 322 5.90 -10.80 -22.94
CA THR A 322 6.64 -11.17 -21.72
C THR A 322 6.49 -10.15 -20.60
N ILE A 323 6.36 -8.85 -20.91
CA ILE A 323 6.24 -7.76 -19.94
C ILE A 323 4.99 -7.91 -19.07
N MET A 324 3.88 -8.40 -19.64
CA MET A 324 2.65 -8.66 -18.87
C MET A 324 2.89 -9.58 -17.67
N THR A 325 3.88 -10.47 -17.73
CA THR A 325 4.21 -11.40 -16.64
C THR A 325 4.93 -10.74 -15.46
N ILE A 326 5.59 -9.58 -15.67
CA ILE A 326 6.29 -8.82 -14.62
C ILE A 326 5.30 -8.34 -13.55
N SER A 327 4.08 -8.00 -13.96
CA SER A 327 3.01 -7.58 -13.03
C SER A 327 2.66 -8.65 -11.99
N LYS A 328 2.79 -9.94 -12.36
CA LYS A 328 2.47 -11.11 -11.52
C LYS A 328 3.69 -11.74 -10.86
N ASP A 329 4.85 -11.08 -10.96
CA ASP A 329 6.10 -11.64 -10.49
C ASP A 329 6.21 -11.66 -8.95
N ARG A 330 7.01 -12.58 -8.42
CA ARG A 330 7.32 -12.69 -6.99
C ARG A 330 8.54 -11.85 -6.66
N VAL A 331 8.31 -10.59 -6.25
CA VAL A 331 9.36 -9.64 -5.85
C VAL A 331 9.33 -9.43 -4.34
N ARG A 332 10.52 -9.32 -3.72
CA ARG A 332 10.65 -9.03 -2.29
C ARG A 332 10.34 -7.56 -1.99
N PRO A 333 9.50 -7.26 -0.97
CA PRO A 333 9.23 -5.88 -0.58
C PRO A 333 10.48 -5.22 0.01
N SER A 334 10.54 -3.90 -0.07
CA SER A 334 11.61 -3.13 0.60
C SER A 334 11.43 -3.15 2.12
N PRO A 335 12.50 -3.40 2.91
CA PRO A 335 12.39 -3.39 4.38
C PRO A 335 12.12 -1.98 4.91
N HIS A 336 12.67 -0.95 4.28
CA HIS A 336 12.40 0.45 4.61
C HIS A 336 11.49 1.10 3.56
N PRO A 337 10.76 2.17 3.93
CA PRO A 337 10.03 3.00 2.96
C PRO A 337 10.97 3.45 1.84
N ASP A 338 10.56 3.23 0.60
CA ASP A 338 11.29 3.65 -0.59
C ASP A 338 10.45 4.71 -1.31
N SER A 339 11.09 5.75 -1.81
CA SER A 339 10.46 6.80 -2.60
C SER A 339 10.87 6.66 -4.06
N TRP A 340 10.06 7.19 -4.98
CA TRP A 340 10.34 7.06 -6.41
C TRP A 340 11.48 7.99 -6.83
N LYS A 341 12.73 7.53 -6.65
CA LYS A 341 13.94 8.24 -7.08
C LYS A 341 14.17 8.03 -8.58
N LEU A 342 13.49 8.85 -9.40
CA LEU A 342 13.58 8.78 -10.87
C LEU A 342 15.03 8.80 -11.37
N ASN A 343 15.87 9.68 -10.81
CA ASN A 343 17.27 9.80 -11.23
C ASN A 343 18.06 8.49 -11.07
N GLU A 344 17.90 7.78 -9.95
CA GLU A 344 18.56 6.49 -9.71
C GLU A 344 18.07 5.43 -10.71
N ILE A 345 16.76 5.43 -11.00
CA ILE A 345 16.14 4.51 -11.96
C ILE A 345 16.66 4.76 -13.38
N PHE A 346 16.71 6.03 -13.81
CA PHE A 346 17.21 6.41 -15.13
C PHE A 346 18.70 6.14 -15.28
N VAL A 347 19.53 6.50 -14.30
CA VAL A 347 20.98 6.23 -14.34
C VAL A 347 21.22 4.73 -14.44
N THR A 348 20.55 3.92 -13.61
CA THR A 348 20.67 2.46 -13.68
C THR A 348 20.26 1.92 -15.04
N GLY A 349 19.15 2.42 -15.59
CA GLY A 349 18.66 2.01 -16.90
C GLY A 349 19.59 2.37 -18.05
N VAL A 350 20.13 3.60 -18.05
CA VAL A 350 21.09 4.06 -19.05
C VAL A 350 22.36 3.22 -19.03
N VAL A 351 22.93 2.93 -17.85
CA VAL A 351 24.15 2.12 -17.75
C VAL A 351 23.94 0.71 -18.32
N TYR A 352 22.83 0.03 -17.98
CA TYR A 352 22.52 -1.26 -18.59
C TYR A 352 22.30 -1.16 -20.10
N GLY A 353 21.54 -0.17 -20.55
CA GLY A 353 21.27 0.05 -21.97
C GLY A 353 22.55 0.28 -22.77
N THR A 354 23.45 1.13 -22.28
CA THR A 354 24.74 1.43 -22.92
C THR A 354 25.65 0.20 -22.95
N TYR A 355 25.78 -0.54 -21.85
CA TYR A 355 26.57 -1.79 -21.85
C TYR A 355 26.02 -2.80 -22.87
N LEU A 356 24.71 -3.02 -22.88
CA LEU A 356 24.08 -3.95 -23.82
C LEU A 356 24.23 -3.49 -25.28
N ALA A 357 24.15 -2.19 -25.53
CA ALA A 357 24.38 -1.64 -26.87
C ALA A 357 25.84 -1.84 -27.32
N VAL A 358 26.82 -1.58 -26.44
CA VAL A 358 28.24 -1.83 -26.71
C VAL A 358 28.48 -3.31 -27.00
N MET A 359 27.91 -4.23 -26.21
CA MET A 359 28.03 -5.67 -26.47
C MET A 359 27.33 -6.11 -27.76
N THR A 360 26.27 -5.41 -28.17
CA THR A 360 25.62 -5.64 -29.48
C THR A 360 26.52 -5.16 -30.63
N VAL A 361 27.19 -4.03 -30.47
CA VAL A 361 28.17 -3.50 -31.43
C VAL A 361 29.41 -4.39 -31.54
N ILE A 362 29.94 -4.87 -30.41
CA ILE A 362 31.07 -5.82 -30.37
C ILE A 362 30.69 -7.13 -31.08
N PHE A 363 29.48 -7.64 -30.84
CA PHE A 363 28.96 -8.81 -31.54
C PHE A 363 28.94 -8.60 -33.06
N PHE A 364 28.40 -7.46 -33.50
CA PHE A 364 28.33 -7.12 -34.92
C PHE A 364 29.72 -6.96 -35.55
N TRP A 365 30.64 -6.28 -34.86
CA TRP A 365 32.04 -6.15 -35.30
C TRP A 365 32.73 -7.50 -35.41
N ALA A 366 32.60 -8.37 -34.40
CA ALA A 366 33.21 -9.69 -34.38
C ALA A 366 32.65 -10.58 -35.49
N MET A 367 31.36 -10.45 -35.81
CA MET A 367 30.72 -11.17 -36.92
C MET A 367 31.15 -10.64 -38.30
N ARG A 368 31.27 -9.31 -38.47
CA ARG A 368 31.47 -8.68 -39.79
C ARG A 368 32.92 -8.45 -40.20
N SER A 369 33.77 -8.07 -39.24
CA SER A 369 35.14 -7.61 -39.47
C SER A 369 36.19 -8.64 -39.10
N THR A 370 35.83 -9.70 -38.34
CA THR A 370 36.76 -10.74 -37.92
C THR A 370 36.25 -12.13 -38.27
N ASP A 371 37.14 -13.11 -38.36
CA ASP A 371 36.81 -14.54 -38.51
C ASP A 371 36.72 -15.27 -37.15
N PHE A 372 36.61 -14.53 -36.04
CA PHE A 372 36.69 -15.09 -34.68
C PHE A 372 35.69 -16.23 -34.46
N PHE A 373 34.44 -16.04 -34.86
CA PHE A 373 33.39 -17.04 -34.68
C PHE A 373 33.58 -18.29 -35.57
N THR A 374 34.01 -18.11 -36.81
CA THR A 374 34.28 -19.21 -37.74
C THR A 374 35.48 -20.05 -37.29
N ASN A 375 36.55 -19.40 -36.81
CA ASN A 375 37.75 -20.09 -36.35
C ASN A 375 37.56 -20.81 -35.01
N THR A 376 36.77 -20.26 -34.10
CA THR A 376 36.58 -20.82 -32.75
C THR A 376 35.52 -21.92 -32.71
N PHE A 377 34.41 -21.74 -33.44
CA PHE A 377 33.24 -22.62 -33.35
C PHE A 377 32.97 -23.43 -34.63
N GLY A 378 33.76 -23.27 -35.69
CA GLY A 378 33.61 -24.03 -36.93
C GLY A 378 32.32 -23.75 -37.71
N VAL A 379 31.70 -22.58 -37.48
CA VAL A 379 30.47 -22.15 -38.17
C VAL A 379 30.75 -21.44 -39.49
N ARG A 380 29.79 -21.51 -40.42
CA ARG A 380 29.88 -20.90 -41.76
C ARG A 380 30.14 -19.39 -41.66
N SER A 381 31.00 -18.82 -42.50
CA SER A 381 31.20 -17.36 -42.50
C SER A 381 29.93 -16.63 -42.99
N LEU A 382 29.56 -15.55 -42.30
CA LEU A 382 28.42 -14.68 -42.61
C LEU A 382 28.83 -13.41 -43.35
N HIS A 383 30.12 -13.23 -43.69
CA HIS A 383 30.64 -11.97 -44.25
C HIS A 383 29.97 -11.52 -45.55
N GLY A 384 29.47 -12.47 -46.33
CA GLY A 384 28.88 -12.21 -47.65
C GLY A 384 27.38 -11.92 -47.68
N SER A 385 26.63 -12.17 -46.59
CA SER A 385 25.15 -12.06 -46.61
C SER A 385 24.63 -11.09 -45.55
N ARG A 386 24.13 -9.94 -46.02
CA ARG A 386 23.51 -8.91 -45.17
C ARG A 386 22.30 -9.46 -44.42
N ASP A 387 21.49 -10.28 -45.09
CA ASP A 387 20.23 -10.80 -44.55
C ASP A 387 20.46 -11.86 -43.45
N GLU A 388 21.52 -12.66 -43.54
CA GLU A 388 21.87 -13.64 -42.49
C GLU A 388 22.47 -12.95 -41.25
N MET A 389 23.27 -11.89 -41.46
CA MET A 389 23.77 -11.03 -40.38
C MET A 389 22.63 -10.33 -39.63
N MET A 390 21.57 -9.92 -40.34
CA MET A 390 20.38 -9.36 -39.70
C MET A 390 19.68 -10.37 -38.79
N SER A 391 19.52 -11.62 -39.23
CA SER A 391 18.95 -12.70 -38.40
C SER A 391 19.74 -12.93 -37.13
N ALA A 392 21.08 -12.94 -37.25
CA ALA A 392 21.97 -13.12 -36.12
C ALA A 392 21.87 -11.98 -35.10
N LEU A 393 21.86 -10.74 -35.61
CA LEU A 393 21.72 -9.55 -34.78
C LEU A 393 20.35 -9.48 -34.10
N TYR A 394 19.26 -9.80 -34.81
CA TYR A 394 17.91 -9.90 -34.26
C TYR A 394 17.86 -10.90 -33.10
N LEU A 395 18.39 -12.11 -33.29
CA LEU A 395 18.37 -13.15 -32.26
C LEU A 395 19.16 -12.73 -31.02
N GLN A 396 20.36 -12.16 -31.21
CA GLN A 396 21.18 -11.66 -30.11
C GLN A 396 20.42 -10.58 -29.32
N VAL A 397 19.81 -9.62 -30.01
CA VAL A 397 19.06 -8.54 -29.36
C VAL A 397 17.86 -9.08 -28.60
N SER A 398 17.12 -10.03 -29.18
CA SER A 398 15.93 -10.64 -28.56
C SER A 398 16.27 -11.42 -27.28
N ILE A 399 17.30 -12.27 -27.29
CA ILE A 399 17.71 -13.09 -26.13
C ILE A 399 18.06 -12.19 -24.94
N ILE A 400 19.01 -11.29 -25.13
CA ILE A 400 19.54 -10.51 -24.02
C ILE A 400 18.59 -9.39 -23.57
N SER A 401 17.67 -8.93 -24.43
CA SER A 401 16.60 -8.01 -24.01
C SER A 401 15.65 -8.69 -23.02
N GLN A 402 15.20 -9.92 -23.29
CA GLN A 402 14.34 -10.62 -22.33
C GLN A 402 15.12 -11.13 -21.11
N ALA A 403 16.39 -11.51 -21.29
CA ALA A 403 17.24 -11.91 -20.17
C ALA A 403 17.42 -10.78 -19.15
N LEU A 404 17.47 -9.51 -19.60
CA LEU A 404 17.57 -8.33 -18.74
C LEU A 404 16.48 -8.28 -17.66
N ILE A 405 15.28 -8.82 -17.92
CA ILE A 405 14.19 -8.89 -16.93
C ILE A 405 14.64 -9.63 -15.66
N PHE A 406 15.46 -10.67 -15.78
CA PHE A 406 15.96 -11.43 -14.63
C PHE A 406 17.00 -10.66 -13.79
N VAL A 407 17.72 -9.73 -14.41
CA VAL A 407 18.66 -8.85 -13.69
C VAL A 407 17.92 -7.72 -13.01
N THR A 408 16.98 -7.07 -13.70
CA THR A 408 16.26 -5.90 -13.18
C THR A 408 15.28 -6.27 -12.07
N ARG A 409 14.69 -7.48 -12.08
CA ARG A 409 13.81 -7.96 -11.00
C ARG A 409 14.51 -8.13 -9.67
N SER A 410 15.80 -8.46 -9.69
CA SER A 410 16.50 -9.02 -8.53
C SER A 410 17.27 -7.93 -7.79
N ARG A 411 17.21 -7.97 -6.46
CA ARG A 411 18.01 -7.06 -5.63
C ARG A 411 19.43 -7.59 -5.45
N GLY A 412 19.57 -8.88 -5.19
CA GLY A 412 20.87 -9.56 -5.15
C GLY A 412 21.29 -10.10 -6.52
N LEU A 413 22.12 -11.13 -6.53
CA LEU A 413 22.45 -11.87 -7.75
C LEU A 413 21.18 -12.52 -8.34
N CYS A 414 20.99 -12.45 -9.66
CA CYS A 414 19.77 -12.92 -10.31
C CYS A 414 19.52 -14.42 -10.07
N PHE A 415 20.58 -15.23 -9.96
CA PHE A 415 20.49 -16.67 -9.70
C PHE A 415 19.99 -17.03 -8.29
N THR A 416 20.11 -16.11 -7.33
CA THR A 416 19.67 -16.36 -5.94
C THR A 416 18.18 -16.14 -5.74
N GLU A 417 17.59 -15.26 -6.55
CA GLU A 417 16.18 -14.90 -6.46
C GLU A 417 15.38 -15.69 -7.49
N ARG A 418 14.60 -16.67 -7.02
CA ARG A 418 13.83 -17.54 -7.90
C ARG A 418 12.79 -16.75 -8.68
N PRO A 419 12.78 -16.88 -10.02
CA PRO A 419 11.78 -16.22 -10.82
C PRO A 419 10.37 -16.80 -10.67
N GLY A 420 9.36 -15.96 -10.92
CA GLY A 420 7.97 -16.40 -11.00
C GLY A 420 7.79 -17.38 -12.16
N PHE A 421 7.03 -18.46 -11.93
CA PHE A 421 6.81 -19.51 -12.93
C PHE A 421 6.32 -18.95 -14.28
N LEU A 422 5.38 -18.00 -14.24
CA LEU A 422 4.81 -17.37 -15.44
C LEU A 422 5.87 -16.63 -16.26
N LEU A 423 6.82 -15.95 -15.60
CA LEU A 423 7.91 -15.23 -16.27
C LEU A 423 8.87 -16.21 -16.96
N CYS A 424 9.21 -17.33 -16.30
CA CYS A 424 10.05 -18.36 -16.91
C CYS A 424 9.42 -18.96 -18.15
N VAL A 425 8.13 -19.31 -18.08
CA VAL A 425 7.41 -19.87 -19.22
C VAL A 425 7.35 -18.86 -20.36
N ALA A 426 7.02 -17.60 -20.07
CA ALA A 426 6.97 -16.55 -21.09
C ALA A 426 8.34 -16.31 -21.74
N PHE A 427 9.42 -16.30 -20.96
CA PHE A 427 10.78 -16.22 -21.49
C PHE A 427 11.07 -17.39 -22.43
N VAL A 428 10.86 -18.63 -21.98
CA VAL A 428 11.14 -19.82 -22.80
C VAL A 428 10.34 -19.82 -24.09
N VAL A 429 9.05 -19.52 -24.04
CA VAL A 429 8.18 -19.48 -25.22
C VAL A 429 8.63 -18.39 -26.19
N ALA A 430 8.88 -17.17 -25.71
CA ALA A 430 9.29 -16.07 -26.55
C ALA A 430 10.68 -16.29 -27.17
N GLN A 431 11.59 -16.94 -26.44
CA GLN A 431 12.92 -17.31 -26.94
C GLN A 431 12.90 -18.46 -27.95
N ILE A 432 11.99 -19.42 -27.79
CA ILE A 432 11.75 -20.45 -28.81
C ILE A 432 11.26 -19.77 -30.10
N ILE A 433 10.26 -18.89 -30.01
CA ILE A 433 9.75 -18.16 -31.17
C ILE A 433 10.84 -17.32 -31.81
N ALA A 434 11.62 -16.57 -31.02
CA ALA A 434 12.74 -15.76 -31.54
C ALA A 434 13.79 -16.61 -32.26
N THR A 435 14.16 -17.77 -31.69
CA THR A 435 15.13 -18.69 -32.30
C THR A 435 14.59 -19.29 -33.61
N LEU A 436 13.31 -19.67 -33.65
CA LEU A 436 12.67 -20.18 -34.86
C LEU A 436 12.61 -19.13 -35.97
N VAL A 437 12.30 -17.87 -35.64
CA VAL A 437 12.29 -16.74 -36.59
C VAL A 437 13.68 -16.44 -37.15
N ALA A 438 14.74 -16.66 -36.37
CA ALA A 438 16.12 -16.44 -36.83
C ALA A 438 16.67 -17.59 -37.70
N VAL A 439 16.18 -18.82 -37.49
CA VAL A 439 16.72 -20.02 -38.13
C VAL A 439 15.93 -20.45 -39.38
N ILE A 440 14.61 -20.36 -39.36
CA ILE A 440 13.74 -20.99 -40.36
C ILE A 440 13.38 -20.06 -41.53
N PRO A 441 12.68 -18.94 -41.30
CA PRO A 441 12.06 -18.21 -42.41
C PRO A 441 13.08 -17.36 -43.19
N THR A 442 12.98 -17.42 -44.51
CA THR A 442 13.67 -16.50 -45.43
C THR A 442 12.62 -15.56 -45.98
N ILE A 443 12.48 -14.36 -45.39
CA ILE A 443 11.41 -13.41 -45.75
C ILE A 443 12.04 -12.24 -46.49
N GLY A 444 11.81 -12.18 -47.80
CA GLY A 444 12.35 -11.11 -48.66
C GLY A 444 11.91 -9.71 -48.23
N PHE A 445 10.67 -9.53 -47.79
CA PHE A 445 10.16 -8.25 -47.29
C PHE A 445 10.86 -7.77 -46.00
N ALA A 446 11.30 -8.70 -45.15
CA ALA A 446 11.94 -8.36 -43.89
C ALA A 446 13.48 -8.35 -43.97
N HIS A 447 14.06 -8.57 -45.16
CA HIS A 447 15.50 -8.72 -45.39
C HIS A 447 16.17 -9.72 -44.44
N ILE A 448 15.50 -10.86 -44.21
CA ILE A 448 15.99 -11.88 -43.28
C ILE A 448 16.20 -13.22 -43.99
N ARG A 449 17.32 -13.87 -43.68
CA ARG A 449 17.64 -15.21 -44.17
C ARG A 449 18.08 -16.12 -43.03
N GLY A 450 17.56 -17.34 -42.99
CA GLY A 450 17.82 -18.28 -41.91
C GLY A 450 19.31 -18.56 -41.71
N VAL A 451 19.81 -18.28 -40.50
CA VAL A 451 21.26 -18.39 -40.17
C VAL A 451 21.70 -19.82 -39.82
N GLY A 452 20.74 -20.71 -39.56
CA GLY A 452 20.97 -22.11 -39.17
C GLY A 452 21.20 -22.32 -37.66
N TRP A 453 21.00 -23.56 -37.20
CA TRP A 453 21.06 -23.93 -35.78
C TRP A 453 22.46 -23.78 -35.15
N GLY A 454 23.53 -24.00 -35.92
CA GLY A 454 24.90 -23.82 -35.42
C GLY A 454 25.18 -22.38 -34.99
N TRP A 455 24.81 -21.42 -35.83
CA TRP A 455 24.91 -19.99 -35.49
C TRP A 455 23.98 -19.59 -34.37
N ALA A 456 22.75 -20.11 -34.33
CA ALA A 456 21.86 -19.87 -33.20
C ALA A 456 22.48 -20.30 -31.87
N GLY A 457 23.15 -21.45 -31.81
CA GLY A 457 23.87 -21.91 -30.62
C GLY A 457 25.01 -20.98 -30.19
N VAL A 458 25.79 -20.47 -31.16
CA VAL A 458 26.87 -19.50 -30.89
C VAL A 458 26.30 -18.17 -30.36
N ILE A 459 25.18 -17.70 -30.92
CA ILE A 459 24.50 -16.48 -30.46
C ILE A 459 23.95 -16.64 -29.04
N TRP A 460 23.39 -17.81 -28.72
CA TRP A 460 22.97 -18.16 -27.38
C TRP A 460 24.13 -18.14 -26.39
N LEU A 461 25.26 -18.77 -26.75
CA LEU A 461 26.47 -18.77 -25.94
C LEU A 461 26.99 -17.34 -25.69
N TYR A 462 27.08 -16.53 -26.75
CA TYR A 462 27.50 -15.13 -26.63
C TYR A 462 26.55 -14.32 -25.73
N SER A 463 25.24 -14.54 -25.85
CA SER A 463 24.23 -13.87 -25.04
C SER A 463 24.32 -14.27 -23.57
N VAL A 464 24.57 -15.55 -23.26
CA VAL A 464 24.78 -16.03 -21.89
C VAL A 464 26.05 -15.42 -21.28
N VAL A 465 27.15 -15.36 -22.03
CA VAL A 465 28.39 -14.71 -21.56
C VAL A 465 28.18 -13.22 -21.32
N THR A 466 27.47 -12.55 -22.23
CA THR A 466 27.13 -11.11 -22.10
C THR A 466 26.23 -10.83 -20.89
N PHE A 467 25.41 -11.81 -20.50
CA PHE A 467 24.47 -11.69 -19.38
C PHE A 467 25.17 -11.70 -18.01
N LEU A 468 26.21 -12.51 -17.82
CA LEU A 468 26.84 -12.70 -16.50
C LEU A 468 27.36 -11.39 -15.85
N PRO A 469 28.05 -10.47 -16.57
CA PRO A 469 28.54 -9.22 -15.98
C PRO A 469 27.43 -8.25 -15.56
N LEU A 470 26.20 -8.39 -16.04
CA LEU A 470 25.10 -7.46 -15.70
C LEU A 470 24.82 -7.42 -14.20
N ASP A 471 24.93 -8.55 -13.51
CA ASP A 471 24.77 -8.60 -12.06
C ASP A 471 25.92 -7.89 -11.32
N ALA A 472 27.14 -7.93 -11.86
CA ALA A 472 28.26 -7.16 -11.30
C ALA A 472 28.04 -5.65 -11.48
N PHE A 473 27.58 -5.22 -12.66
CA PHE A 473 27.17 -3.83 -12.89
C PHE A 473 26.07 -3.39 -11.94
N LYS A 474 25.07 -4.24 -11.68
CA LYS A 474 24.01 -3.96 -10.71
C LYS A 474 24.54 -3.63 -9.32
N LEU A 475 25.45 -4.47 -8.82
CA LEU A 475 26.06 -4.27 -7.51
C LEU A 475 26.93 -3.00 -7.49
N ALA A 476 27.70 -2.76 -8.55
CA ALA A 476 28.54 -1.57 -8.68
C ALA A 476 27.73 -0.26 -8.71
N ILE A 477 26.65 -0.21 -9.52
CA ILE A 477 25.77 0.97 -9.62
C ILE A 477 25.11 1.27 -8.28
N ARG A 478 24.60 0.25 -7.60
CA ARG A 478 23.99 0.43 -6.27
C ARG A 478 24.99 0.89 -5.23
N TYR A 479 26.19 0.33 -5.24
CA TYR A 479 27.25 0.77 -4.35
C TYR A 479 27.61 2.24 -4.59
N ALA A 480 27.75 2.64 -5.86
CA ALA A 480 28.02 4.03 -6.24
C ALA A 480 26.88 5.00 -5.86
N LEU A 481 25.62 4.60 -6.07
CA LEU A 481 24.44 5.40 -5.75
C LEU A 481 24.12 5.43 -4.25
N SER A 482 24.63 4.48 -3.46
CA SER A 482 24.43 4.44 -2.01
C SER A 482 25.22 5.50 -1.24
N GLY A 483 26.00 6.34 -1.91
CA GLY A 483 26.85 7.36 -1.28
C GLY A 483 28.13 6.77 -0.67
N ARG A 484 28.11 5.53 -0.17
CA ARG A 484 29.26 4.89 0.50
C ARG A 484 30.55 4.86 -0.31
N ALA A 485 30.47 4.74 -1.64
CA ALA A 485 31.62 4.81 -2.53
C ALA A 485 32.27 6.20 -2.53
N TRP A 486 31.44 7.24 -2.47
CA TRP A 486 31.88 8.62 -2.35
C TRP A 486 32.34 8.92 -0.94
N ASP A 487 31.62 8.45 0.09
CA ASP A 487 32.02 8.63 1.49
C ASP A 487 33.38 8.00 1.76
N THR A 488 33.64 6.77 1.30
CA THR A 488 34.98 6.15 1.44
C THR A 488 36.06 6.88 0.63
N LEU A 489 35.77 7.39 -0.56
CA LEU A 489 36.72 8.17 -1.37
C LEU A 489 37.01 9.57 -0.78
N PHE A 490 35.99 10.23 -0.24
CA PHE A 490 36.11 11.53 0.41
C PHE A 490 36.71 11.39 1.82
N GLU A 491 36.35 10.37 2.59
CA GLU A 491 36.98 10.05 3.88
C GLU A 491 38.45 9.68 3.70
N HIS A 492 38.84 8.92 2.67
CA HIS A 492 40.27 8.68 2.38
C HIS A 492 41.02 9.96 1.97
N LYS A 493 40.36 10.92 1.32
CA LYS A 493 40.96 12.23 0.99
C LYS A 493 40.96 13.22 2.16
N ILE A 494 39.98 13.15 3.06
CA ILE A 494 39.83 14.01 4.25
C ILE A 494 40.60 13.44 5.45
N ALA A 495 41.00 12.16 5.43
CA ALA A 495 41.91 11.56 6.41
C ALA A 495 43.29 12.28 6.47
N PHE A 496 43.62 13.09 5.46
CA PHE A 496 44.82 13.93 5.44
C PHE A 496 44.58 15.41 5.82
N THR A 497 43.37 15.81 6.21
CA THR A 497 43.08 17.20 6.64
C THR A 497 42.31 17.26 7.97
N THR A 498 43.06 17.55 9.04
CA THR A 498 42.70 18.28 10.28
C THR A 498 41.22 18.39 10.68
N LYS A 499 40.48 17.28 10.80
CA LYS A 499 39.26 17.25 11.62
C LYS A 499 39.67 16.96 13.07
N LYS A 500 39.61 17.98 13.93
CA LYS A 500 40.09 17.90 15.33
C LYS A 500 39.26 16.97 16.22
N ASP A 501 38.03 16.64 15.79
CA ASP A 501 37.08 15.82 16.54
C ASP A 501 36.54 14.66 15.68
N TYR A 502 37.39 13.67 15.42
CA TYR A 502 36.96 12.42 14.81
C TYR A 502 36.16 11.58 15.83
N GLY A 503 35.03 11.00 15.41
CA GLY A 503 34.24 10.07 16.22
C GLY A 503 33.43 10.67 17.37
N ARG A 504 33.17 12.00 17.39
CA ARG A 504 32.26 12.59 18.39
C ARG A 504 30.80 12.20 18.12
N GLU A 505 30.35 12.29 16.87
CA GLU A 505 29.00 11.90 16.46
C GLU A 505 28.77 10.39 16.65
N GLU A 506 29.77 9.55 16.36
CA GLU A 506 29.68 8.11 16.62
C GLU A 506 29.62 7.78 18.11
N ARG A 507 30.36 8.52 18.96
CA ARG A 507 30.28 8.38 20.42
C ARG A 507 28.96 8.90 20.98
N GLU A 508 28.41 9.99 20.43
CA GLU A 508 27.08 10.50 20.79
C GLU A 508 25.98 9.52 20.36
N ALA A 509 26.10 8.90 19.18
CA ALA A 509 25.20 7.85 18.72
C ALA A 509 25.31 6.57 19.56
N GLN A 510 26.53 6.13 19.90
CA GLN A 510 26.77 4.98 20.79
C GLN A 510 26.26 5.26 22.20
N TRP A 511 26.44 6.49 22.71
CA TRP A 511 25.94 6.91 24.02
C TRP A 511 24.41 6.98 24.06
N ALA A 512 23.77 7.52 23.02
CA ALA A 512 22.30 7.52 22.88
C ALA A 512 21.75 6.08 22.76
N THR A 513 22.49 5.19 22.11
CA THR A 513 22.16 3.76 22.00
C THR A 513 22.33 3.04 23.35
N ALA A 514 23.36 3.39 24.13
CA ALA A 514 23.60 2.89 25.48
C ALA A 514 22.57 3.40 26.51
N GLN A 515 22.10 4.65 26.37
CA GLN A 515 20.98 5.15 27.19
C GLN A 515 19.68 4.41 26.88
N ARG A 516 19.43 4.07 25.60
CA ARG A 516 18.25 3.27 25.20
C ARG A 516 18.26 1.87 25.80
N THR A 517 19.41 1.22 25.91
CA THR A 517 19.54 -0.11 26.53
C THR A 517 19.36 -0.09 28.05
N LEU A 518 19.77 0.99 28.73
CA LEU A 518 19.58 1.15 30.17
C LEU A 518 18.10 1.27 30.60
N HIS A 519 17.22 1.69 29.68
CA HIS A 519 15.77 1.77 29.87
C HIS A 519 15.01 0.47 29.48
N GLY A 520 15.71 -0.66 29.30
CA GLY A 520 15.09 -1.97 29.06
C GLY A 520 14.70 -2.24 27.61
N LEU A 521 15.09 -1.39 26.66
CA LEU A 521 14.97 -1.68 25.23
C LEU A 521 16.23 -2.43 24.76
N GLN A 522 16.12 -3.73 24.53
CA GLN A 522 17.19 -4.47 23.86
C GLN A 522 17.38 -3.93 22.44
N THR A 523 18.60 -3.49 22.11
CA THR A 523 19.02 -3.24 20.73
C THR A 523 19.37 -4.56 20.04
N PRO A 524 19.22 -4.66 18.72
CA PRO A 524 19.60 -5.85 17.98
C PRO A 524 21.13 -5.87 17.83
N GLU A 525 21.85 -6.43 18.79
CA GLU A 525 23.28 -6.74 18.61
C GLU A 525 23.48 -8.14 18.01
N LEU A 526 24.12 -8.15 16.83
CA LEU A 526 25.03 -9.13 16.21
C LEU A 526 24.71 -10.64 16.19
N ALA A 527 23.77 -11.17 16.96
CA ALA A 527 23.32 -12.56 16.89
C ALA A 527 22.37 -12.84 15.72
N GLY A 528 21.90 -11.79 15.02
CA GLY A 528 20.88 -11.85 13.98
C GLY A 528 21.35 -12.29 12.59
N VAL A 529 22.67 -12.28 12.29
CA VAL A 529 23.15 -12.54 10.92
C VAL A 529 22.84 -13.97 10.44
N LEU A 530 22.69 -14.93 11.35
CA LEU A 530 22.23 -16.28 11.04
C LEU A 530 20.70 -16.44 11.10
N ASN A 531 19.99 -15.57 11.83
CA ASN A 531 18.55 -15.69 12.09
C ASN A 531 17.66 -14.85 11.15
N ASP A 532 18.25 -13.88 10.44
CA ASP A 532 17.55 -13.10 9.42
C ASP A 532 16.96 -13.99 8.31
N ARG A 533 17.69 -15.04 7.89
CA ARG A 533 17.18 -16.00 6.89
C ARG A 533 15.92 -16.74 7.35
N THR A 534 15.77 -16.97 8.66
CA THR A 534 14.63 -17.65 9.27
C THR A 534 13.43 -16.70 9.37
N SER A 535 13.65 -15.49 9.87
CA SER A 535 12.62 -14.44 10.00
C SER A 535 12.02 -14.03 8.65
N TYR A 536 12.84 -13.94 7.59
CA TYR A 536 12.34 -13.66 6.23
C TYR A 536 11.54 -14.81 5.61
N ARG A 537 11.89 -16.06 5.93
CA ARG A 537 11.10 -17.24 5.52
C ARG A 537 9.75 -17.23 6.21
N GLU A 538 9.73 -16.97 7.51
CA GLU A 538 8.49 -16.85 8.29
C GLU A 538 7.59 -15.71 7.78
N LEU A 539 8.15 -14.53 7.47
CA LEU A 539 7.38 -13.41 6.89
C LEU A 539 6.80 -13.75 5.51
N SER A 540 7.57 -14.43 4.66
CA SER A 540 7.09 -14.88 3.35
C SER A 540 6.02 -15.96 3.47
N GLU A 541 6.18 -16.89 4.43
CA GLU A 541 5.22 -17.95 4.71
C GLU A 541 3.93 -17.39 5.31
N ILE A 542 3.99 -16.40 6.19
CA ILE A 542 2.81 -15.73 6.75
C ILE A 542 2.06 -14.98 5.66
N ALA A 543 2.75 -14.24 4.78
CA ALA A 543 2.11 -13.56 3.65
C ALA A 543 1.46 -14.58 2.68
N GLU A 544 2.12 -15.71 2.44
CA GLU A 544 1.59 -16.78 1.60
C GLU A 544 0.41 -17.52 2.28
N GLN A 545 0.45 -17.71 3.60
CA GLN A 545 -0.64 -18.25 4.41
C GLN A 545 -1.84 -17.30 4.45
N ALA A 546 -1.62 -16.00 4.63
CA ALA A 546 -2.67 -14.98 4.59
C ALA A 546 -3.34 -14.95 3.21
N LYS A 547 -2.54 -14.98 2.13
CA LYS A 547 -3.05 -15.09 0.77
C LYS A 547 -3.86 -16.37 0.56
N ARG A 548 -3.37 -17.52 1.02
CA ARG A 548 -4.12 -18.79 0.95
C ARG A 548 -5.41 -18.75 1.77
N ARG A 549 -5.41 -18.13 2.95
CA ARG A 549 -6.63 -17.95 3.76
C ARG A 549 -7.65 -17.07 3.05
N ALA A 550 -7.22 -15.96 2.45
CA ALA A 550 -8.08 -15.09 1.64
C ALA A 550 -8.63 -15.82 0.40
N GLU A 551 -7.80 -16.63 -0.26
CA GLU A 551 -8.20 -17.40 -1.45
C GLU A 551 -9.15 -18.56 -1.10
N VAL A 552 -8.94 -19.23 0.04
CA VAL A 552 -9.87 -20.23 0.60
C VAL A 552 -11.17 -19.59 1.06
N ALA A 553 -11.14 -18.40 1.67
CA ALA A 553 -12.33 -17.65 2.04
C ALA A 553 -13.15 -17.28 0.78
N ARG A 554 -12.48 -16.77 -0.26
CA ARG A 554 -13.10 -16.47 -1.56
C ARG A 554 -13.66 -17.70 -2.27
N LEU A 555 -12.95 -18.84 -2.22
CA LEU A 555 -13.43 -20.10 -2.79
C LEU A 555 -14.59 -20.70 -1.98
N ARG A 556 -14.62 -20.50 -0.66
CA ARG A 556 -15.77 -20.84 0.18
C ARG A 556 -16.97 -19.96 -0.15
N GLU A 557 -16.77 -18.67 -0.41
CA GLU A 557 -17.83 -17.77 -0.87
C GLU A 557 -18.42 -18.23 -2.22
N LEU A 558 -17.58 -18.66 -3.16
CA LEU A 558 -18.01 -19.12 -4.49
C LEU A 558 -18.61 -20.52 -4.50
N GLY A 559 -18.09 -21.43 -3.67
CA GLY A 559 -18.43 -22.86 -3.70
C GLY A 559 -19.56 -23.26 -2.75
N THR A 560 -19.92 -22.43 -1.77
CA THR A 560 -21.01 -22.72 -0.84
C THR A 560 -22.25 -21.91 -1.19
N LEU A 561 -23.43 -22.56 -1.14
CA LEU A 561 -24.73 -21.91 -1.34
C LEU A 561 -24.92 -20.72 -0.39
N LYS A 562 -24.41 -20.82 0.84
CA LYS A 562 -24.40 -19.74 1.83
C LYS A 562 -23.56 -18.54 1.35
N GLY A 563 -22.34 -18.77 0.86
CA GLY A 563 -21.47 -17.72 0.36
C GLY A 563 -22.02 -17.00 -0.88
N GLN A 564 -22.64 -17.74 -1.80
CA GLN A 564 -23.34 -17.15 -2.95
C GLN A 564 -24.54 -16.32 -2.50
N MET A 565 -25.30 -16.79 -1.51
CA MET A 565 -26.44 -16.07 -0.96
C MET A 565 -26.00 -14.79 -0.24
N GLU A 566 -24.96 -14.84 0.61
CA GLU A 566 -24.39 -13.68 1.30
C GLU A 566 -23.81 -12.65 0.33
N SER A 567 -23.16 -13.09 -0.76
CA SER A 567 -22.66 -12.20 -1.82
C SER A 567 -23.79 -11.49 -2.57
N VAL A 568 -24.87 -12.20 -2.92
CA VAL A 568 -26.04 -11.63 -3.59
C VAL A 568 -26.81 -10.68 -2.67
N VAL A 569 -26.89 -10.99 -1.37
CA VAL A 569 -27.51 -10.16 -0.33
C VAL A 569 -26.72 -8.87 -0.11
N LYS A 570 -25.38 -8.94 -0.04
CA LYS A 570 -24.50 -7.76 0.00
C LYS A 570 -24.59 -6.91 -1.28
N LEU A 571 -24.63 -7.52 -2.46
CA LEU A 571 -24.82 -6.81 -3.73
C LEU A 571 -26.17 -6.11 -3.83
N LYS A 572 -27.19 -6.60 -3.12
CA LYS A 572 -28.53 -6.00 -3.04
C LYS A 572 -28.73 -5.06 -1.85
N GLY A 573 -27.71 -4.84 -1.02
CA GLY A 573 -27.74 -3.90 0.11
C GLY A 573 -28.75 -4.27 1.21
N LEU A 574 -28.98 -5.57 1.45
CA LEU A 574 -29.88 -6.06 2.49
C LEU A 574 -29.10 -6.39 3.77
N ASP A 575 -29.59 -5.92 4.93
CA ASP A 575 -28.95 -6.11 6.24
C ASP A 575 -28.98 -7.57 6.72
N MET A 576 -27.84 -8.08 7.20
CA MET A 576 -27.63 -9.50 7.53
C MET A 576 -27.90 -9.88 9.00
N GLU A 577 -28.37 -8.96 9.85
CA GLU A 577 -28.51 -9.23 11.30
C GLU A 577 -29.66 -10.21 11.66
N GLY A 578 -30.49 -10.62 10.70
CA GLY A 578 -31.63 -11.53 10.94
C GLY A 578 -31.39 -13.02 10.67
N VAL A 579 -30.28 -13.43 10.05
CA VAL A 579 -30.07 -14.84 9.67
C VAL A 579 -29.15 -15.53 10.69
N GLN A 580 -29.76 -15.93 11.81
CA GLN A 580 -29.07 -16.55 12.92
C GLN A 580 -28.43 -17.91 12.57
N GLN A 581 -27.26 -18.09 13.18
CA GLN A 581 -26.44 -19.28 13.27
C GLN A 581 -27.19 -20.46 13.91
N HIS A 582 -27.67 -21.41 13.12
CA HIS A 582 -27.85 -22.79 13.58
C HIS A 582 -27.77 -23.70 12.37
N TYR A 583 -26.64 -24.40 12.20
CA TYR A 583 -26.50 -25.75 11.66
C TYR A 583 -25.00 -26.07 11.65
N THR A 584 -24.51 -26.62 12.76
CA THR A 584 -23.34 -27.49 12.79
C THR A 584 -23.85 -28.92 12.84
N LEU A 585 -23.56 -29.68 11.77
CA LEU A 585 -23.20 -31.09 11.82
C LEU A 585 -22.06 -31.29 10.81
#